data_AF-A0A7I9VHJ0-F1
#
_entry.id   AF-A0A7I9VHJ0-F1
#
_cell.length_a   1.000
_cell.length_b   1.000
_cell.length_c   1.000
_cell.angle_alpha   90.00
_cell.angle_beta   90.00
_cell.angle_gamma   90.00
#
_symmetry.space_group_name_H-M   'P 1'
#
loop_
_entity.id
_entity.type
_entity.pdbx_description
1 polymer ?
#
loop_
_entity_poly.entity_id
_entity_poly.type
_entity_poly.pdbx_seq_one_letter_code
_entity_poly.pdbx_strand_id
1 'polypeptide(L)'
;MRAHRHERGAALLVAISAIAILTAVSVDLAYNTRVSLQTAANARDELRATYLAKSSLALSRLVLNFQQRLDAATGGTTASQAPPGQTGAATAKTTSGTAQQGGPLAGLTSALGGLHISLRLWELVPVDSTMAALFLGGAGAGAARPPLVGAFAPAAGGGGPAGAGAPPAAGEPEGARRAFGDVQGSFHATIEDEDRKINLRQLNGLAYQQFGQALRLAQLVKDPRWDFLFDEDDANGLRVGRKETFGALKDWVDPDETGDVFTGDPTKPFENGYGDENALYDRLPDRYKAKNAPFDSLDEVYMVAGITDAFMAAFGDKLTVYPDLSATINVNTDDPQQLLVNALLMSEPPGVPQTVVLDPAFLGKLQATLLLLRPLPFLSLTPQQFAGALTSLGVKVGATYTQANSPQNLFSDRSSTFHVRAVGVAGDVKKTIDAVVTFDRRAEGLAQDQGRLLHWREE
;
A
#
# COMPACT_ATOMS: atom_id res chain seq x y z
N MET A 1 90.71 -10.65 31.62
CA MET A 1 89.67 -11.45 30.94
C MET A 1 88.38 -10.63 30.89
N ARG A 2 87.97 -10.19 29.68
CA ARG A 2 86.75 -9.42 29.41
C ARG A 2 85.70 -10.39 28.84
N ALA A 3 84.52 -10.54 29.46
CA ALA A 3 83.29 -11.00 28.81
C ALA A 3 82.11 -11.00 29.81
N HIS A 4 81.40 -9.88 29.98
CA HIS A 4 80.00 -9.86 30.48
C HIS A 4 79.23 -8.57 30.11
N ARG A 5 79.78 -7.74 29.21
CA ARG A 5 79.14 -6.46 28.80
C ARG A 5 78.08 -6.61 27.70
N HIS A 6 77.83 -7.82 27.19
CA HIS A 6 76.97 -8.08 26.03
C HIS A 6 75.58 -8.65 26.38
N GLU A 7 75.33 -9.09 27.62
CA GLU A 7 74.05 -9.71 28.02
C GLU A 7 72.95 -8.70 28.39
N ARG A 8 73.32 -7.47 28.77
CA ARG A 8 72.35 -6.41 29.14
C ARG A 8 71.59 -5.84 27.92
N GLY A 9 72.20 -5.88 26.74
CA GLY A 9 71.55 -5.45 25.49
C GLY A 9 70.52 -6.46 24.98
N ALA A 10 70.81 -7.76 25.14
CA ALA A 10 69.90 -8.84 24.73
C ALA A 10 68.62 -8.86 25.58
N ALA A 11 68.72 -8.67 26.90
CA ALA A 11 67.56 -8.60 27.78
C ALA A 11 66.62 -7.43 27.45
N LEU A 12 67.18 -6.26 27.09
CA LEU A 12 66.39 -5.09 26.69
C LEU A 12 65.64 -5.35 25.36
N LEU A 13 66.31 -5.97 24.39
CA LEU A 13 65.69 -6.30 23.10
C LEU A 13 64.56 -7.33 23.25
N VAL A 14 64.73 -8.32 24.12
CA VAL A 14 63.68 -9.31 24.45
C VAL A 14 62.50 -8.65 25.16
N ALA A 15 62.75 -7.71 26.07
CA ALA A 15 61.68 -6.99 26.76
C ALA A 15 60.89 -6.08 25.80
N ILE A 16 61.58 -5.33 24.94
CA ILE A 16 60.93 -4.45 23.94
C ILE A 16 60.14 -5.27 22.93
N SER A 17 60.68 -6.40 22.44
CA SER A 17 59.95 -7.28 21.52
C SER A 17 58.74 -7.93 22.18
N ALA A 18 58.86 -8.39 23.44
CA ALA A 18 57.74 -8.93 24.19
C ALA A 18 56.63 -7.89 24.40
N ILE A 19 56.99 -6.64 24.76
CA ILE A 19 56.03 -5.54 24.91
C ILE A 19 55.37 -5.21 23.56
N ALA A 20 56.15 -5.17 22.47
CA ALA A 20 55.62 -4.90 21.13
C ALA A 20 54.59 -5.97 20.71
N ILE A 21 54.91 -7.26 20.93
CA ILE A 21 54.01 -8.37 20.62
C ILE A 21 52.75 -8.31 21.49
N LEU A 22 52.89 -8.11 22.81
CA LEU A 22 51.75 -7.99 23.73
C LEU A 22 50.85 -6.80 23.37
N THR A 23 51.44 -5.67 22.98
CA THR A 23 50.69 -4.48 22.55
C THR A 23 49.92 -4.77 21.26
N ALA A 24 50.56 -5.42 20.27
CA ALA A 24 49.91 -5.80 19.02
C ALA A 24 48.72 -6.75 19.26
N VAL A 25 48.91 -7.80 20.06
CA VAL A 25 47.84 -8.75 20.43
C VAL A 25 46.72 -8.06 21.22
N SER A 26 47.06 -7.15 22.14
CA SER A 26 46.06 -6.42 22.92
C SER A 26 45.22 -5.50 22.04
N VAL A 27 45.83 -4.82 21.05
CA VAL A 27 45.13 -3.97 20.08
C VAL A 27 44.21 -4.81 19.19
N ASP A 28 44.69 -5.95 18.69
CA ASP A 28 43.87 -6.87 17.87
C ASP A 28 42.68 -7.43 18.66
N LEU A 29 42.89 -7.88 19.90
CA LEU A 29 41.82 -8.33 20.77
C LEU A 29 40.80 -7.22 21.06
N ALA A 30 41.27 -5.99 21.32
CA ALA A 30 40.39 -4.85 21.58
C ALA A 30 39.55 -4.50 20.33
N TYR A 31 40.17 -4.53 19.15
CA TYR A 31 39.48 -4.31 17.88
C TYR A 31 38.42 -5.38 17.63
N ASN A 32 38.81 -6.66 17.71
CA ASN A 32 37.90 -7.79 17.49
C ASN A 32 36.74 -7.79 18.48
N THR A 33 37.01 -7.49 19.76
CA THR A 33 35.96 -7.38 20.78
C THR A 33 34.97 -6.26 20.46
N ARG A 34 35.46 -5.09 20.01
CA ARG A 34 34.58 -3.97 19.64
C ARG A 34 33.71 -4.31 18.44
N VAL A 35 34.28 -4.93 17.42
CA VAL A 35 33.53 -5.39 16.23
C VAL A 35 32.49 -6.43 16.64
N SER A 36 32.85 -7.45 17.43
CA SER A 36 31.89 -8.46 17.91
C SER A 36 30.75 -7.86 18.73
N LEU A 37 31.05 -6.90 19.61
CA LEU A 37 30.02 -6.19 20.38
C LEU A 37 29.08 -5.39 19.47
N GLN A 38 29.61 -4.73 18.43
CA GLN A 38 28.79 -3.99 17.48
C GLN A 38 27.91 -4.92 16.63
N THR A 39 28.45 -6.04 16.15
CA THR A 39 27.66 -7.05 15.41
C THR A 39 26.57 -7.65 16.30
N ALA A 40 26.87 -7.96 17.56
CA ALA A 40 25.87 -8.46 18.51
C ALA A 40 24.78 -7.43 18.83
N ALA A 41 25.13 -6.15 18.96
CA ALA A 41 24.17 -5.07 19.12
C ALA A 41 23.27 -4.94 17.89
N ASN A 42 23.84 -4.96 16.68
CA ASN A 42 23.09 -4.89 15.43
C ASN A 42 22.14 -6.09 15.27
N ALA A 43 22.57 -7.32 15.58
CA ALA A 43 21.71 -8.50 15.49
C ALA A 43 20.54 -8.45 16.48
N ARG A 44 20.76 -7.95 17.70
CA ARG A 44 19.69 -7.72 18.68
C ARG A 44 18.71 -6.67 18.17
N ASP A 45 19.23 -5.56 17.66
CA ASP A 45 18.44 -4.43 17.19
C ASP A 45 17.67 -4.79 15.90
N GLU A 46 18.24 -5.63 15.04
CA GLU A 46 17.57 -6.22 13.89
C GLU A 46 16.33 -7.03 14.29
N LEU A 47 16.46 -7.96 15.25
CA LEU A 47 15.31 -8.71 15.75
C LEU A 47 14.23 -7.79 16.31
N ARG A 48 14.62 -6.76 17.07
CA ARG A 48 13.69 -5.77 17.61
C ARG A 48 12.99 -5.01 16.49
N ALA A 49 13.72 -4.52 15.49
CA ALA A 49 13.18 -3.81 14.34
C ALA A 49 12.17 -4.67 13.56
N THR A 50 12.48 -5.95 13.30
CA THR A 50 11.56 -6.88 12.62
C THR A 50 10.27 -7.07 13.42
N TYR A 51 10.33 -7.29 14.74
CA TYR A 51 9.11 -7.44 15.55
C TYR A 51 8.32 -6.13 15.67
N LEU A 52 8.99 -4.98 15.70
CA LEU A 52 8.36 -3.66 15.67
C LEU A 52 7.60 -3.44 14.34
N ALA A 53 8.18 -3.80 13.20
CA ALA A 53 7.51 -3.76 11.90
C ALA A 53 6.31 -4.72 11.85
N LYS A 54 6.45 -5.95 12.34
CA LYS A 54 5.32 -6.90 12.44
C LYS A 54 4.19 -6.37 13.32
N SER A 55 4.52 -5.63 14.39
CA SER A 55 3.53 -5.01 15.27
C SER A 55 2.75 -3.90 14.57
N SER A 56 3.42 -3.06 13.78
CA SER A 56 2.74 -1.99 13.01
C SER A 56 1.86 -2.55 11.89
N LEU A 57 2.28 -3.63 11.24
CA LEU A 57 1.44 -4.37 10.28
C LEU A 57 0.17 -4.93 10.95
N ALA A 58 0.31 -5.55 12.12
CA ALA A 58 -0.84 -6.08 12.88
C ALA A 58 -1.82 -4.96 13.29
N LEU A 59 -1.30 -3.81 13.74
CA LEU A 59 -2.12 -2.66 14.10
C LEU A 59 -2.84 -2.07 12.87
N SER A 60 -2.16 -2.00 11.72
CA SER A 60 -2.75 -1.55 10.45
C SER A 60 -3.92 -2.45 10.04
N ARG A 61 -3.75 -3.78 10.13
CA ARG A 61 -4.81 -4.75 9.86
C ARG A 61 -6.00 -4.60 10.81
N LEU A 62 -5.76 -4.25 12.07
CA LEU A 62 -6.83 -3.98 13.04
C LEU A 62 -7.63 -2.72 12.67
N VAL A 63 -6.95 -1.63 12.31
CA VAL A 63 -7.60 -0.38 11.86
C VAL A 63 -8.46 -0.65 10.62
N LEU A 64 -7.91 -1.37 9.63
CA LEU A 64 -8.64 -1.75 8.43
C LEU A 64 -9.80 -2.72 8.71
N ASN A 65 -9.66 -3.65 9.65
CA ASN A 65 -10.77 -4.51 10.05
C ASN A 65 -11.91 -3.69 10.67
N PHE A 66 -11.56 -2.73 11.52
CA PHE A 66 -12.55 -1.87 12.15
C PHE A 66 -13.28 -1.00 11.13
N GLN A 67 -12.55 -0.49 10.14
CA GLN A 67 -13.13 0.17 8.96
C GLN A 67 -14.17 -0.72 8.26
N GLN A 68 -13.83 -1.96 7.92
CA GLN A 68 -14.76 -2.87 7.24
C GLN A 68 -16.01 -3.15 8.06
N ARG A 69 -15.88 -3.21 9.40
CA ARG A 69 -17.04 -3.37 10.31
C ARG A 69 -17.90 -2.12 10.35
N LEU A 70 -17.30 -0.93 10.34
CA LEU A 70 -18.04 0.32 10.23
C LEU A 70 -18.79 0.38 8.90
N ASP A 71 -18.13 0.06 7.79
CA ASP A 71 -18.76 0.05 6.47
C ASP A 71 -19.94 -0.92 6.38
N ALA A 72 -19.81 -2.10 7.00
CA ALA A 72 -20.91 -3.05 7.13
C ALA A 72 -22.08 -2.52 7.99
N ALA A 73 -21.78 -1.69 9.01
CA ALA A 73 -22.78 -1.13 9.92
C ALA A 73 -23.46 0.15 9.39
N THR A 74 -22.72 1.02 8.70
CA THR A 74 -23.20 2.28 8.13
C THR A 74 -23.83 2.09 6.75
N GLY A 75 -23.52 0.99 6.06
CA GLY A 75 -23.96 0.76 4.70
C GLY A 75 -24.27 -0.70 4.39
N GLY A 76 -25.25 -1.24 5.12
CA GLY A 76 -25.88 -2.52 4.81
C GLY A 76 -26.19 -2.63 3.30
N THR A 77 -25.75 -3.75 2.73
CA THR A 77 -25.66 -4.12 1.30
C THR A 77 -24.39 -3.68 0.59
N THR A 78 -23.25 -4.23 1.01
CA THR A 78 -22.22 -4.59 0.03
C THR A 78 -22.85 -5.52 -1.00
N ALA A 79 -22.66 -5.21 -2.28
CA ALA A 79 -22.95 -6.09 -3.40
C ALA A 79 -22.05 -7.33 -3.36
N SER A 80 -22.31 -8.23 -2.41
CA SER A 80 -21.93 -9.64 -2.50
C SER A 80 -23.23 -10.39 -2.74
N GLN A 81 -23.41 -10.85 -3.97
CA GLN A 81 -24.43 -11.84 -4.35
C GLN A 81 -24.66 -12.83 -3.20
N ALA A 82 -25.88 -12.85 -2.68
CA ALA A 82 -26.37 -14.03 -2.00
C ALA A 82 -26.36 -15.20 -3.01
N PRO A 83 -26.09 -16.44 -2.58
CA PRO A 83 -26.23 -17.60 -3.45
C PRO A 83 -27.67 -17.67 -3.99
N PRO A 84 -27.89 -18.01 -5.28
CA PRO A 84 -29.24 -18.15 -5.82
C PRO A 84 -29.90 -19.39 -5.22
N GLY A 85 -30.83 -19.18 -4.29
CA GLY A 85 -31.69 -20.27 -3.81
C GLY A 85 -32.13 -20.12 -2.36
N GLN A 86 -33.04 -19.18 -2.09
CA GLN A 86 -34.17 -19.38 -1.17
C GLN A 86 -35.09 -18.16 -1.19
N THR A 87 -36.17 -18.29 -1.95
CA THR A 87 -37.36 -17.45 -1.82
C THR A 87 -37.98 -17.70 -0.43
N GLY A 88 -37.93 -16.70 0.45
CA GLY A 88 -38.57 -16.75 1.76
C GLY A 88 -38.77 -15.36 2.32
N ALA A 89 -40.03 -14.94 2.38
CA ALA A 89 -40.58 -13.70 2.92
C ALA A 89 -39.71 -12.96 3.96
N ALA A 90 -39.33 -11.71 3.64
CA ALA A 90 -38.81 -10.75 4.61
C ALA A 90 -39.96 -10.26 5.51
N THR A 91 -40.22 -11.00 6.59
CA THR A 91 -40.91 -10.45 7.76
C THR A 91 -39.98 -9.43 8.41
N ALA A 92 -40.38 -8.16 8.36
CA ALA A 92 -39.79 -7.09 9.14
C ALA A 92 -39.86 -7.45 10.62
N LYS A 93 -38.75 -7.98 11.16
CA LYS A 93 -38.57 -8.19 12.58
C LYS A 93 -38.02 -6.89 13.16
N THR A 94 -38.92 -6.07 13.67
CA THR A 94 -38.64 -4.98 14.60
C THR A 94 -37.94 -5.59 15.81
N THR A 95 -36.61 -5.51 15.86
CA THR A 95 -35.87 -5.81 17.10
C THR A 95 -35.96 -4.58 18.00
N SER A 96 -36.87 -4.69 18.95
CA SER A 96 -36.94 -3.90 20.16
C SER A 96 -35.58 -3.88 20.87
N GLY A 97 -35.26 -2.70 21.41
CA GLY A 97 -33.98 -2.41 22.03
C GLY A 97 -33.65 -3.31 23.21
N THR A 98 -32.43 -3.83 23.18
CA THR A 98 -31.65 -4.07 24.38
C THR A 98 -30.45 -3.13 24.33
N ALA A 99 -30.41 -2.21 25.29
CA ALA A 99 -29.28 -1.32 25.49
C ALA A 99 -28.06 -2.16 25.90
N GLN A 100 -27.24 -2.52 24.92
CA GLN A 100 -25.95 -3.14 25.15
C GLN A 100 -24.95 -2.01 25.39
N GLN A 101 -24.29 -2.06 26.55
CA GLN A 101 -23.34 -1.07 27.07
C GLN A 101 -22.45 -0.50 25.96
N GLY A 102 -22.66 0.79 25.69
CA GLY A 102 -22.00 1.52 24.63
C GLY A 102 -20.51 1.67 24.90
N GLY A 103 -19.71 0.89 24.16
CA GLY A 103 -18.35 1.31 23.86
C GLY A 103 -18.37 2.62 23.04
N PRO A 104 -17.26 3.38 23.01
CA PRO A 104 -17.18 4.67 22.32
C PRO A 104 -17.58 4.61 20.84
N LEU A 105 -17.51 3.42 20.24
CA LEU A 105 -17.88 3.13 18.86
C LEU A 105 -19.40 3.13 18.63
N ALA A 106 -20.21 2.69 19.60
CA ALA A 106 -21.67 2.65 19.47
C ALA A 106 -22.31 4.06 19.46
N GLY A 107 -21.70 5.01 20.17
CA GLY A 107 -22.10 6.41 20.14
C GLY A 107 -21.71 7.11 18.84
N LEU A 108 -20.56 6.75 18.25
CA LEU A 108 -20.13 7.27 16.95
C LEU A 108 -21.01 6.74 15.81
N THR A 109 -21.36 5.44 15.83
CA THR A 109 -22.25 4.84 14.83
C THR A 109 -23.68 5.35 14.92
N SER A 110 -24.20 5.63 16.12
CA SER A 110 -25.55 6.22 16.25
C SER A 110 -25.60 7.70 15.87
N ALA A 111 -24.51 8.45 16.08
CA ALA A 111 -24.42 9.85 15.68
C ALA A 111 -24.25 10.02 14.17
N LEU A 112 -23.57 9.08 13.51
CA LEU A 112 -23.37 9.07 12.06
C LEU A 112 -24.49 8.33 11.30
N GLY A 113 -25.27 7.46 11.92
CA GLY A 113 -26.29 6.64 11.23
C GLY A 113 -27.43 7.40 10.54
N GLY A 114 -27.58 8.71 10.78
CA GLY A 114 -28.54 9.58 10.06
C GLY A 114 -27.92 10.38 8.89
N LEU A 115 -26.59 10.40 8.78
CA LEU A 115 -25.84 11.05 7.72
C LEU A 115 -25.07 9.96 6.98
N HIS A 116 -25.30 9.74 5.69
CA HIS A 116 -24.55 8.76 4.89
C HIS A 116 -23.07 9.20 4.72
N ILE A 117 -22.31 9.23 5.81
CA ILE A 117 -20.92 9.65 5.90
C ILE A 117 -20.10 8.38 6.12
N SER A 118 -19.51 7.87 5.03
CA SER A 118 -18.49 6.84 5.09
C SER A 118 -17.14 7.50 5.41
N LEU A 119 -16.47 6.98 6.44
CA LEU A 119 -15.17 7.48 6.92
C LEU A 119 -14.06 6.59 6.36
N ARG A 120 -12.87 7.17 6.13
CA ARG A 120 -11.63 6.45 5.81
C ARG A 120 -10.72 6.51 7.01
N LEU A 121 -10.90 5.56 7.93
CA LEU A 121 -10.18 5.56 9.22
C LEU A 121 -8.67 5.48 9.07
N TRP A 122 -8.19 4.81 8.02
CA TRP A 122 -6.76 4.68 7.75
C TRP A 122 -6.08 6.01 7.36
N GLU A 123 -6.84 7.00 6.88
CA GLU A 123 -6.35 8.37 6.66
C GLU A 123 -6.47 9.25 7.93
N LEU A 124 -7.27 8.83 8.92
CA LEU A 124 -7.52 9.58 10.15
C LEU A 124 -6.56 9.18 11.28
N VAL A 125 -6.32 7.87 11.44
CA VAL A 125 -5.56 7.31 12.57
C VAL A 125 -4.18 6.90 12.09
N PRO A 126 -3.12 7.67 12.44
CA PRO A 126 -1.76 7.28 12.09
C PRO A 126 -1.35 6.05 12.90
N VAL A 127 -0.74 5.08 12.22
CA VAL A 127 -0.34 3.79 12.80
C VAL A 127 1.10 3.89 13.30
N ASP A 128 1.26 4.40 14.52
CA ASP A 128 2.56 4.72 15.12
C ASP A 128 2.72 4.19 16.55
N SER A 129 3.97 4.02 16.98
CA SER A 129 4.31 3.59 18.34
C SER A 129 3.79 4.55 19.42
N THR A 130 3.77 5.85 19.15
CA THR A 130 3.24 6.89 20.05
C THR A 130 1.73 6.76 20.25
N MET A 131 0.99 6.52 19.17
CA MET A 131 -0.47 6.31 19.23
C MET A 131 -0.81 4.97 19.90
N ALA A 132 -0.03 3.93 19.61
CA ALA A 132 -0.20 2.65 20.28
C ALA A 132 0.04 2.77 21.79
N ALA A 133 1.08 3.49 22.22
CA ALA A 133 1.33 3.76 23.63
C ALA A 133 0.21 4.59 24.28
N LEU A 134 -0.34 5.59 23.56
CA LEU A 134 -1.44 6.40 24.07
C LEU A 134 -2.75 5.60 24.22
N PHE A 135 -3.07 4.74 23.25
CA PHE A 135 -4.34 4.02 23.20
C PHE A 135 -4.33 2.74 24.04
N LEU A 136 -3.19 2.03 24.09
CA LEU A 136 -3.05 0.72 24.73
C LEU A 136 -2.26 0.78 26.05
N GLY A 137 -1.49 1.85 26.30
CA GLY A 137 -0.75 2.07 27.54
C GLY A 137 -1.60 2.51 28.74
N GLY A 138 -2.91 2.71 28.52
CA GLY A 138 -3.87 3.08 29.56
C GLY A 138 -3.84 4.57 29.89
N ALA A 139 -5.03 5.16 30.01
CA ALA A 139 -5.26 6.54 30.44
C ALA A 139 -4.87 6.76 31.92
N GLY A 140 -3.58 6.64 32.24
CA GLY A 140 -3.07 6.54 33.60
C GLY A 140 -1.65 7.07 33.78
N ALA A 141 -1.35 8.25 33.26
CA ALA A 141 -0.31 9.12 33.83
C ALA A 141 -0.56 10.56 33.36
N GLY A 142 -0.86 11.45 34.30
CA GLY A 142 -1.07 12.86 34.03
C GLY A 142 0.20 13.53 33.51
N ALA A 143 0.35 13.57 32.19
CA ALA A 143 1.28 14.45 31.51
C ALA A 143 0.49 15.23 30.46
N ALA A 144 0.70 16.55 30.47
CA ALA A 144 -0.06 17.54 29.72
C ALA A 144 -0.25 17.17 28.24
N ARG A 145 -1.48 17.39 27.75
CA ARG A 145 -1.86 17.33 26.34
C ARG A 145 -0.87 18.18 25.52
N PRO A 146 -0.11 17.64 24.55
CA PRO A 146 0.44 18.49 23.51
C PRO A 146 -0.68 18.84 22.52
N PRO A 147 -0.66 20.04 21.93
CA PRO A 147 -1.65 20.40 20.90
C PRO A 147 -1.41 19.53 19.67
N LEU A 148 -2.51 19.06 19.07
CA LEU A 148 -2.52 18.42 17.76
C LEU A 148 -2.23 19.47 16.69
N VAL A 149 -0.96 19.77 16.42
CA VAL A 149 -0.52 20.39 15.15
C VAL A 149 0.91 19.93 14.86
N GLY A 150 1.13 19.50 13.62
CA GLY A 150 2.36 18.85 13.17
C GLY A 150 3.64 19.70 13.28
N ALA A 151 4.74 19.01 13.51
CA ALA A 151 6.07 19.36 13.02
C ALA A 151 6.97 18.12 13.18
N PHE A 152 7.34 17.51 12.06
CA PHE A 152 8.53 16.65 12.01
C PHE A 152 9.75 17.55 12.27
N ALA A 153 10.57 17.20 13.26
CA ALA A 153 11.91 17.75 13.43
C ALA A 153 12.92 16.58 13.42
N PRO A 154 14.04 16.69 12.68
CA PRO A 154 15.04 15.64 12.64
C PRO A 154 15.87 15.65 13.93
N ALA A 155 16.25 14.47 14.41
CA ALA A 155 17.10 14.31 15.58
C ALA A 155 18.52 14.86 15.28
N ALA A 156 18.86 16.00 15.90
CA ALA A 156 20.22 16.53 15.93
C ALA A 156 20.96 16.00 17.16
N GLY A 157 22.18 15.49 16.93
CA GLY A 157 23.09 15.00 17.96
C GLY A 157 23.67 16.10 18.83
N GLY A 158 24.09 15.72 20.04
CA GLY A 158 24.84 16.56 20.96
C GLY A 158 25.41 15.74 22.11
N GLY A 159 26.72 15.52 22.08
CA GLY A 159 27.48 14.94 23.19
C GLY A 159 27.81 15.95 24.29
N GLY A 160 27.98 15.47 25.52
CA GLY A 160 28.50 16.21 26.67
C GLY A 160 28.46 15.38 27.96
N PRO A 161 29.39 15.54 28.92
CA PRO A 161 30.08 14.40 29.54
C PRO A 161 29.62 14.00 30.95
N ALA A 162 30.20 12.87 31.36
CA ALA A 162 30.06 12.12 32.61
C ALA A 162 30.02 12.94 33.92
N GLY A 163 29.10 12.54 34.80
CA GLY A 163 29.08 12.85 36.23
C GLY A 163 29.00 11.56 37.05
N ALA A 164 29.83 11.47 38.08
CA ALA A 164 30.20 10.27 38.82
C ALA A 164 29.15 9.76 39.83
N GLY A 165 29.11 8.43 40.00
CA GLY A 165 29.09 7.73 41.28
C GLY A 165 27.83 7.80 42.16
N ALA A 166 26.97 6.79 42.07
CA ALA A 166 26.12 6.34 43.18
C ALA A 166 26.06 4.79 43.18
N PRO A 167 26.15 4.12 44.34
CA PRO A 167 26.23 2.66 44.43
C PRO A 167 24.90 1.97 44.09
N PRO A 168 24.91 0.68 43.69
CA PRO A 168 23.71 -0.03 43.27
C PRO A 168 22.85 -0.37 44.49
N ALA A 169 21.68 0.27 44.60
CA ALA A 169 20.64 -0.21 45.47
C ALA A 169 20.04 -1.48 44.84
N ALA A 170 20.41 -2.62 45.40
CA ALA A 170 19.76 -3.90 45.15
C ALA A 170 18.28 -3.81 45.53
N GLY A 171 17.43 -4.22 44.61
CA GLY A 171 15.98 -4.25 44.75
C GLY A 171 15.36 -4.21 43.37
N GLU A 172 15.39 -5.32 42.64
CA GLU A 172 14.54 -5.48 41.46
C GLU A 172 13.08 -5.35 41.90
N PRO A 173 12.29 -4.42 41.34
CA PRO A 173 10.86 -4.46 41.54
C PRO A 173 10.32 -5.64 40.72
N GLU A 174 10.06 -6.74 41.43
CA GLU A 174 9.19 -7.81 40.97
C GLU A 174 7.90 -7.21 40.37
N GLY A 175 7.67 -7.48 39.09
CA GLY A 175 6.36 -7.27 38.47
C GLY A 175 6.01 -5.84 38.07
N ALA A 176 6.97 -5.03 37.61
CA ALA A 176 6.62 -3.88 36.75
C ALA A 176 5.90 -4.44 35.50
N ARG A 177 4.57 -4.39 35.51
CA ARG A 177 3.75 -4.70 34.35
C ARG A 177 4.23 -3.77 33.24
N ARG A 178 5.03 -4.29 32.31
CA ARG A 178 5.47 -3.55 31.13
C ARG A 178 4.21 -3.02 30.46
N ALA A 179 4.04 -1.70 30.48
CA ALA A 179 2.91 -1.08 29.83
C ALA A 179 3.02 -1.38 28.33
N PHE A 180 1.90 -1.71 27.67
CA PHE A 180 1.89 -1.85 26.23
C PHE A 180 2.31 -0.50 25.62
N GLY A 181 3.42 -0.48 24.87
CA GLY A 181 4.03 0.75 24.35
C GLY A 181 5.36 1.14 25.00
N ASP A 182 5.75 0.52 26.13
CA ASP A 182 7.11 0.63 26.70
C ASP A 182 8.07 -0.30 25.95
N VAL A 183 8.23 -0.04 24.64
CA VAL A 183 9.08 -0.83 23.75
C VAL A 183 10.27 0.01 23.32
N GLN A 184 11.47 -0.53 23.45
CA GLN A 184 12.70 0.13 23.02
C GLN A 184 12.77 0.14 21.48
N GLY A 185 12.42 1.28 20.88
CA GLY A 185 12.38 1.50 19.44
C GLY A 185 11.13 2.26 19.00
N SER A 186 10.93 2.40 17.70
CA SER A 186 9.73 3.00 17.14
C SER A 186 9.23 2.18 15.97
N PHE A 187 7.94 2.30 15.67
CA PHE A 187 7.35 1.73 14.48
C PHE A 187 6.37 2.73 13.88
N HIS A 188 6.23 2.65 12.56
CA HIS A 188 5.28 3.40 11.77
C HIS A 188 4.71 2.48 10.68
N ALA A 189 3.51 2.75 10.18
CA ALA A 189 3.00 2.12 8.98
C ALA A 189 2.23 3.12 8.10
N THR A 190 2.48 3.04 6.80
CA THR A 190 1.71 3.77 5.78
C THR A 190 0.76 2.81 5.08
N ILE A 191 -0.49 3.23 4.90
CA ILE A 191 -1.53 2.44 4.24
C ILE A 191 -1.93 3.14 2.94
N GLU A 192 -1.78 2.44 1.83
CA GLU A 192 -2.22 2.84 0.51
C GLU A 192 -3.42 2.00 0.06
N ASP A 193 -4.27 2.60 -0.76
CA ASP A 193 -5.49 1.99 -1.27
C ASP A 193 -5.23 1.45 -2.69
N GLU A 194 -5.25 0.12 -2.83
CA GLU A 194 -4.98 -0.55 -4.11
C GLU A 194 -6.17 -0.46 -5.07
N ASP A 195 -7.39 -0.32 -4.56
CA ASP A 195 -8.60 -0.22 -5.40
C ASP A 195 -8.70 1.14 -6.14
N ARG A 196 -7.81 2.11 -5.79
CA ARG A 196 -7.61 3.36 -6.55
C ARG A 196 -6.64 3.19 -7.71
N LYS A 197 -5.76 2.19 -7.69
CA LYS A 197 -4.78 1.95 -8.77
C LYS A 197 -5.46 1.28 -9.97
N ILE A 198 -4.75 1.16 -11.09
CA ILE A 198 -5.24 0.49 -12.29
C ILE A 198 -4.99 -1.01 -12.11
N ASN A 199 -6.06 -1.78 -12.04
CA ASN A 199 -5.97 -3.23 -11.86
C ASN A 199 -5.72 -3.93 -13.19
N LEU A 200 -4.50 -4.42 -13.39
CA LEU A 200 -4.10 -5.14 -14.62
C LEU A 200 -4.82 -6.48 -14.76
N ARG A 201 -5.18 -7.13 -13.64
CA ARG A 201 -5.90 -8.41 -13.67
C ARG A 201 -7.27 -8.29 -14.33
N GLN A 202 -7.91 -7.13 -14.19
CA GLN A 202 -9.22 -6.83 -14.77
C GLN A 202 -9.20 -6.63 -16.29
N LEU A 203 -8.03 -6.63 -16.94
CA LEU A 203 -7.94 -6.72 -18.40
C LEU A 203 -8.51 -8.04 -18.95
N ASN A 204 -8.55 -9.09 -18.12
CA ASN A 204 -9.26 -10.35 -18.37
C ASN A 204 -10.61 -10.42 -17.60
N GLY A 205 -11.18 -9.27 -17.22
CA GLY A 205 -12.43 -9.17 -16.47
C GLY A 205 -13.67 -9.22 -17.36
N LEU A 206 -14.84 -8.99 -16.75
CA LEU A 206 -16.10 -8.79 -17.48
C LEU A 206 -16.00 -7.56 -18.40
N ALA A 207 -16.72 -7.56 -19.53
CA ALA A 207 -16.62 -6.53 -20.58
C ALA A 207 -16.60 -5.07 -20.05
N TYR A 208 -17.46 -4.73 -19.08
CA TYR A 208 -17.51 -3.37 -18.51
C TYR A 208 -16.30 -3.05 -17.61
N GLN A 209 -15.79 -4.02 -16.82
CA GLN A 209 -14.59 -3.84 -15.99
C GLN A 209 -13.34 -3.76 -16.85
N GLN A 210 -13.25 -4.61 -17.87
CA GLN A 210 -12.18 -4.62 -18.86
C GLN A 210 -12.10 -3.26 -19.56
N PHE A 211 -13.22 -2.72 -20.06
CA PHE A 211 -13.26 -1.38 -20.64
C PHE A 211 -12.80 -0.31 -19.64
N GLY A 212 -13.30 -0.36 -18.41
CA GLY A 212 -12.95 0.57 -17.35
C GLY A 212 -11.44 0.70 -17.15
N GLN A 213 -10.75 -0.42 -16.96
CA GLN A 213 -9.30 -0.43 -16.72
C GLN A 213 -8.50 -0.19 -17.99
N ALA A 214 -8.94 -0.70 -19.14
CA ALA A 214 -8.26 -0.47 -20.42
C ALA A 214 -8.26 1.01 -20.81
N LEU A 215 -9.37 1.73 -20.57
CA LEU A 215 -9.41 3.17 -20.78
C LEU A 215 -8.46 3.89 -19.80
N ARG A 216 -8.40 3.50 -18.53
CA ARG A 216 -7.47 4.10 -17.56
C ARG A 216 -6.02 3.93 -17.97
N LEU A 217 -5.66 2.73 -18.39
CA LEU A 217 -4.33 2.44 -18.91
C LEU A 217 -4.04 3.27 -20.17
N ALA A 218 -4.99 3.35 -21.10
CA ALA A 218 -4.84 4.14 -22.32
C ALA A 218 -4.68 5.63 -22.04
N GLN A 219 -5.47 6.21 -21.13
CA GLN A 219 -5.34 7.64 -20.79
C GLN A 219 -4.06 7.94 -20.02
N LEU A 220 -3.53 7.00 -19.23
CA LEU A 220 -2.28 7.17 -18.49
C LEU A 220 -1.08 7.42 -19.43
N VAL A 221 -1.04 6.69 -20.55
CA VAL A 221 0.07 6.74 -21.52
C VAL A 221 -0.25 7.57 -22.77
N LYS A 222 -1.44 8.18 -22.85
CA LYS A 222 -1.92 8.90 -24.05
C LYS A 222 -1.09 10.14 -24.37
N ASP A 223 -0.50 10.77 -23.36
CA ASP A 223 0.27 11.99 -23.54
C ASP A 223 1.48 11.72 -24.46
N PRO A 224 1.64 12.47 -25.57
CA PRO A 224 2.76 12.30 -26.51
C PRO A 224 4.14 12.37 -25.85
N ARG A 225 4.26 13.01 -24.67
CA ARG A 225 5.50 13.00 -23.89
C ARG A 225 6.01 11.60 -23.56
N TRP A 226 5.14 10.59 -23.63
CA TRP A 226 5.44 9.18 -23.35
C TRP A 226 5.60 8.32 -24.60
N ASP A 227 5.56 8.91 -25.80
CA ASP A 227 5.74 8.15 -27.06
C ASP A 227 7.10 7.43 -27.10
N PHE A 228 8.15 8.05 -26.54
CA PHE A 228 9.50 7.46 -26.47
C PHE A 228 9.55 6.09 -25.77
N LEU A 229 8.64 5.83 -24.83
CA LEU A 229 8.58 4.53 -24.12
C LEU A 229 8.19 3.36 -25.03
N PHE A 230 7.61 3.64 -26.20
CA PHE A 230 7.08 2.65 -27.14
C PHE A 230 7.72 2.72 -28.53
N ASP A 231 8.47 3.77 -28.81
CA ASP A 231 9.11 4.01 -30.11
C ASP A 231 10.60 3.58 -30.15
N GLU A 232 11.20 3.32 -28.99
CA GLU A 232 12.58 2.87 -28.83
C GLU A 232 12.66 1.34 -28.65
N ASP A 233 13.81 0.77 -29.02
CA ASP A 233 14.10 -0.63 -28.76
C ASP A 233 14.33 -0.83 -27.25
N ASP A 234 13.76 -1.90 -26.69
CA ASP A 234 14.00 -2.26 -25.29
C ASP A 234 15.43 -2.81 -25.07
N ALA A 235 15.75 -3.16 -23.82
CA ALA A 235 17.05 -3.73 -23.45
C ALA A 235 17.37 -5.05 -24.19
N ASN A 236 16.35 -5.73 -24.74
CA ASN A 236 16.46 -6.96 -25.49
C ASN A 236 16.50 -6.74 -27.01
N GLY A 237 16.47 -5.48 -27.47
CA GLY A 237 16.45 -5.11 -28.89
C GLY A 237 15.09 -5.34 -29.56
N LEU A 238 14.01 -5.45 -28.78
CA LEU A 238 12.64 -5.59 -29.27
C LEU A 238 11.92 -4.25 -29.18
N ARG A 239 11.32 -3.82 -30.29
CA ARG A 239 10.43 -2.66 -30.30
C ARG A 239 8.98 -3.12 -30.20
N VAL A 240 8.31 -2.74 -29.12
CA VAL A 240 6.90 -3.07 -28.87
C VAL A 240 6.09 -1.78 -28.83
N GLY A 241 5.14 -1.64 -29.76
CA GLY A 241 4.32 -0.43 -29.83
C GLY A 241 3.28 -0.37 -28.71
N ARG A 242 2.78 0.83 -28.39
CA ARG A 242 1.79 1.06 -27.30
C ARG A 242 0.59 0.10 -27.32
N LYS A 243 -0.01 -0.12 -28.50
CA LYS A 243 -1.16 -1.02 -28.64
C LYS A 243 -0.80 -2.49 -28.43
N GLU A 244 0.41 -2.87 -28.83
CA GLU A 244 0.95 -4.21 -28.70
C GLU A 244 1.32 -4.51 -27.25
N THR A 245 1.89 -3.54 -26.51
CA THR A 245 2.12 -3.65 -25.06
C THR A 245 0.82 -3.89 -24.31
N PHE A 246 -0.28 -3.24 -24.72
CA PHE A 246 -1.58 -3.44 -24.09
C PHE A 246 -2.19 -4.80 -24.40
N GLY A 247 -2.03 -5.29 -25.64
CA GLY A 247 -2.36 -6.66 -26.02
C GLY A 247 -1.58 -7.66 -25.17
N ALA A 248 -0.24 -7.51 -25.12
CA ALA A 248 0.65 -8.35 -24.34
C ALA A 248 0.31 -8.39 -22.84
N LEU A 249 -0.17 -7.28 -22.25
CA LEU A 249 -0.66 -7.24 -20.87
C LEU A 249 -1.94 -8.08 -20.66
N LYS A 250 -2.80 -8.16 -21.67
CA LYS A 250 -4.00 -8.99 -21.64
C LYS A 250 -3.63 -10.46 -21.87
N ASP A 251 -2.87 -10.74 -22.92
CA ASP A 251 -2.37 -12.07 -23.31
C ASP A 251 -1.59 -12.75 -22.16
N TRP A 252 -0.91 -11.97 -21.31
CA TRP A 252 -0.22 -12.52 -20.16
C TRP A 252 -1.16 -13.20 -19.13
N VAL A 253 -2.40 -12.71 -19.03
CA VAL A 253 -3.34 -13.03 -17.95
C VAL A 253 -4.45 -13.99 -18.39
N ASP A 254 -4.79 -14.00 -19.68
CA ASP A 254 -5.86 -14.85 -20.18
C ASP A 254 -5.40 -16.26 -20.52
N PRO A 255 -6.30 -17.25 -20.49
CA PRO A 255 -5.92 -18.66 -20.54
C PRO A 255 -5.76 -19.21 -21.97
N ASP A 256 -5.97 -18.40 -23.01
CA ASP A 256 -5.87 -18.86 -24.39
C ASP A 256 -4.44 -18.71 -24.93
N GLU A 257 -4.23 -18.90 -26.24
CA GLU A 257 -2.91 -18.76 -26.90
C GLU A 257 -2.97 -17.78 -28.08
N THR A 258 -4.08 -17.04 -28.21
CA THR A 258 -4.36 -16.18 -29.36
C THR A 258 -4.06 -14.74 -28.98
N GLY A 259 -3.08 -14.12 -29.65
CA GLY A 259 -2.70 -12.77 -29.30
C GLY A 259 -3.83 -11.76 -29.52
N ASP A 260 -4.05 -10.87 -28.55
CA ASP A 260 -5.04 -9.81 -28.62
C ASP A 260 -4.48 -8.48 -29.14
N VAL A 261 -5.36 -7.71 -29.79
CA VAL A 261 -5.05 -6.37 -30.28
C VAL A 261 -5.89 -5.34 -29.53
N PHE A 262 -5.21 -4.35 -28.96
CA PHE A 262 -5.89 -3.20 -28.37
C PHE A 262 -6.46 -2.28 -29.46
N THR A 263 -7.78 -2.16 -29.51
CA THR A 263 -8.49 -1.31 -30.49
C THR A 263 -8.67 0.11 -30.00
N GLY A 264 -8.77 0.30 -28.68
CA GLY A 264 -9.18 1.57 -28.07
C GLY A 264 -10.68 1.86 -28.22
N ASP A 265 -11.48 0.90 -28.66
CA ASP A 265 -12.94 1.04 -28.75
C ASP A 265 -13.57 0.97 -27.34
N PRO A 266 -14.45 1.92 -26.96
CA PRO A 266 -15.08 1.93 -25.65
C PRO A 266 -16.02 0.75 -25.33
N THR A 267 -16.51 0.05 -26.35
CA THR A 267 -17.43 -1.08 -26.20
C THR A 267 -16.71 -2.42 -26.23
N LYS A 268 -15.55 -2.47 -26.89
CA LYS A 268 -14.74 -3.67 -27.06
C LYS A 268 -13.26 -3.28 -27.15
N PRO A 269 -12.58 -3.05 -26.01
CA PRO A 269 -11.21 -2.52 -25.99
C PRO A 269 -10.17 -3.46 -26.59
N PHE A 270 -10.46 -4.76 -26.64
CA PHE A 270 -9.59 -5.80 -27.18
C PHE A 270 -10.33 -6.66 -28.19
N GLU A 271 -9.62 -7.06 -29.24
CA GLU A 271 -10.11 -8.03 -30.22
C GLU A 271 -9.05 -9.09 -30.47
N ASN A 272 -9.49 -10.34 -30.57
CA ASN A 272 -8.63 -11.45 -30.94
C ASN A 272 -7.92 -11.15 -32.25
N GLY A 273 -6.60 -11.19 -32.22
CA GLY A 273 -5.75 -11.12 -33.38
C GLY A 273 -5.67 -12.46 -34.10
N TYR A 274 -4.72 -12.53 -35.03
CA TYR A 274 -4.40 -13.73 -35.81
C TYR A 274 -3.03 -14.32 -35.45
N GLY A 275 -2.34 -13.72 -34.48
CA GLY A 275 -0.99 -14.08 -34.07
C GLY A 275 -0.98 -15.05 -32.89
N ASP A 276 0.16 -15.73 -32.74
CA ASP A 276 0.51 -16.44 -31.51
C ASP A 276 0.94 -15.40 -30.47
N GLU A 277 0.35 -15.46 -29.27
CA GLU A 277 0.71 -14.59 -28.13
C GLU A 277 2.21 -14.70 -27.77
N ASN A 278 2.82 -15.87 -28.01
CA ASN A 278 4.18 -16.18 -27.62
C ASN A 278 5.22 -15.64 -28.61
N ALA A 279 4.76 -15.11 -29.75
CA ALA A 279 5.62 -14.66 -30.84
C ALA A 279 6.63 -13.58 -30.42
N LEU A 280 6.32 -12.77 -29.40
CA LEU A 280 7.24 -11.75 -28.87
C LEU A 280 8.30 -12.37 -27.95
N TYR A 281 7.89 -13.30 -27.09
CA TYR A 281 8.77 -13.91 -26.09
C TYR A 281 9.73 -14.95 -26.71
N ASP A 282 9.32 -15.64 -27.77
CA ASP A 282 10.15 -16.61 -28.50
C ASP A 282 11.34 -15.97 -29.24
N ARG A 283 11.29 -14.66 -29.49
CA ARG A 283 12.34 -13.89 -30.17
C ARG A 283 13.42 -13.38 -29.22
N LEU A 284 13.15 -13.39 -27.92
CA LEU A 284 14.10 -12.92 -26.92
C LEU A 284 15.33 -13.84 -26.86
N PRO A 285 16.51 -13.31 -26.48
CA PRO A 285 17.70 -14.13 -26.23
C PRO A 285 17.42 -15.22 -25.19
N ASP A 286 16.78 -14.82 -24.08
CA ASP A 286 16.26 -15.71 -23.05
C ASP A 286 14.78 -15.93 -23.28
N ARG A 287 14.43 -17.08 -23.88
CA ARG A 287 13.06 -17.39 -24.27
C ARG A 287 12.24 -17.86 -23.08
N TYR A 288 11.04 -17.32 -22.97
CA TYR A 288 9.99 -17.77 -22.06
C TYR A 288 8.64 -17.65 -22.78
N LYS A 289 7.56 -18.03 -22.09
CA LYS A 289 6.21 -17.97 -22.61
C LYS A 289 5.36 -17.04 -21.75
N ALA A 290 4.25 -16.57 -22.32
CA ALA A 290 3.19 -15.96 -21.54
C ALA A 290 2.72 -16.94 -20.45
N LYS A 291 2.35 -16.41 -19.29
CA LYS A 291 1.99 -17.22 -18.12
C LYS A 291 0.59 -17.80 -18.23
N ASN A 292 -0.30 -17.09 -18.92
CA ASN A 292 -1.70 -17.40 -19.15
C ASN A 292 -2.47 -17.60 -17.82
N ALA A 293 -2.08 -16.79 -16.83
CA ALA A 293 -2.62 -16.81 -15.48
C ALA A 293 -2.46 -15.43 -14.80
N PRO A 294 -3.21 -15.16 -13.72
CA PRO A 294 -3.05 -13.91 -12.97
C PRO A 294 -1.61 -13.67 -12.50
N PHE A 295 -1.19 -12.41 -12.51
CA PHE A 295 0.08 -11.97 -11.93
C PHE A 295 0.16 -12.31 -10.43
N ASP A 296 1.31 -12.80 -9.98
CA ASP A 296 1.61 -13.08 -8.57
C ASP A 296 2.12 -11.83 -7.83
N SER A 297 2.77 -10.93 -8.56
CA SER A 297 3.36 -9.70 -8.03
C SER A 297 3.44 -8.62 -9.09
N LEU A 298 3.65 -7.37 -8.67
CA LEU A 298 3.90 -6.27 -9.60
C LEU A 298 5.24 -6.43 -10.34
N ASP A 299 6.22 -7.10 -9.73
CA ASP A 299 7.54 -7.37 -10.34
C ASP A 299 7.43 -8.32 -11.55
N GLU A 300 6.39 -9.14 -11.62
CA GLU A 300 6.12 -10.01 -12.77
C GLU A 300 5.75 -9.21 -14.03
N VAL A 301 5.22 -7.99 -13.87
CA VAL A 301 4.82 -7.14 -15.00
C VAL A 301 6.03 -6.76 -15.87
N TYR A 302 7.25 -6.77 -15.32
CA TYR A 302 8.49 -6.59 -16.09
C TYR A 302 8.74 -7.69 -17.13
N MET A 303 8.09 -8.85 -17.01
CA MET A 303 8.21 -9.93 -17.99
C MET A 303 7.31 -9.71 -19.22
N VAL A 304 6.39 -8.75 -19.19
CA VAL A 304 5.47 -8.48 -20.29
C VAL A 304 6.16 -7.67 -21.38
N ALA A 305 5.98 -8.06 -22.64
CA ALA A 305 6.61 -7.41 -23.77
C ALA A 305 6.23 -5.91 -23.85
N GLY A 306 7.23 -5.03 -23.95
CA GLY A 306 7.04 -3.58 -23.99
C GLY A 306 6.95 -2.90 -22.61
N ILE A 307 6.99 -3.66 -21.52
CA ILE A 307 7.16 -3.10 -20.17
C ILE A 307 8.66 -2.99 -19.86
N THR A 308 9.19 -1.77 -19.92
CA THR A 308 10.59 -1.48 -19.62
C THR A 308 10.78 -0.91 -18.22
N ASP A 309 12.02 -0.84 -17.75
CA ASP A 309 12.37 -0.12 -16.51
C ASP A 309 11.87 1.33 -16.53
N ALA A 310 11.95 2.00 -17.69
CA ALA A 310 11.46 3.35 -17.86
C ALA A 310 9.93 3.44 -17.76
N PHE A 311 9.21 2.46 -18.31
CA PHE A 311 7.76 2.35 -18.15
C PHE A 311 7.37 2.16 -16.68
N MET A 312 8.01 1.20 -15.99
CA MET A 312 7.71 0.91 -14.59
C MET A 312 8.12 2.06 -13.66
N ALA A 313 9.20 2.78 -13.97
CA ALA A 313 9.58 3.99 -13.24
C ALA A 313 8.56 5.13 -13.43
N ALA A 314 7.93 5.24 -14.60
CA ALA A 314 6.96 6.28 -14.90
C ALA A 314 5.55 5.97 -14.37
N PHE A 315 5.15 4.70 -14.36
CA PHE A 315 3.75 4.29 -14.16
C PHE A 315 3.52 3.23 -13.09
N GLY A 316 4.58 2.57 -12.58
CA GLY A 316 4.44 1.44 -11.68
C GLY A 316 3.68 1.76 -10.39
N ASP A 317 3.75 2.99 -9.89
CA ASP A 317 3.00 3.47 -8.72
C ASP A 317 1.47 3.57 -8.96
N LYS A 318 1.05 3.63 -10.23
CA LYS A 318 -0.36 3.69 -10.64
C LYS A 318 -0.97 2.34 -10.94
N LEU A 319 -0.17 1.27 -11.00
CA LEU A 319 -0.61 -0.08 -11.39
C LEU A 319 -0.76 -0.97 -10.16
N THR A 320 -1.64 -1.97 -10.27
CA THR A 320 -1.81 -3.03 -9.27
C THR A 320 -2.26 -4.33 -9.93
N VAL A 321 -1.97 -5.45 -9.26
CA VAL A 321 -2.37 -6.80 -9.69
C VAL A 321 -3.21 -7.54 -8.64
N TYR A 322 -3.41 -6.92 -7.47
CA TYR A 322 -3.91 -7.61 -6.29
C TYR A 322 -5.44 -7.63 -6.16
N PRO A 323 -6.19 -6.56 -6.49
CA PRO A 323 -7.65 -6.58 -6.35
C PRO A 323 -8.29 -7.64 -7.25
N ASP A 324 -9.46 -8.14 -6.82
CA ASP A 324 -10.19 -9.16 -7.56
C ASP A 324 -10.72 -8.66 -8.92
N LEU A 325 -11.03 -9.60 -9.83
CA LEU A 325 -11.65 -9.32 -11.13
C LEU A 325 -12.95 -8.52 -11.03
N SER A 326 -13.64 -8.64 -9.91
CA SER A 326 -14.91 -7.97 -9.64
C SER A 326 -14.79 -6.83 -8.63
N ALA A 327 -13.57 -6.41 -8.30
CA ALA A 327 -13.32 -5.22 -7.50
C ALA A 327 -13.79 -3.95 -8.23
N THR A 328 -14.40 -3.04 -7.49
CA THR A 328 -14.84 -1.73 -7.98
C THR A 328 -13.73 -0.69 -7.83
N ILE A 329 -13.70 0.30 -8.71
CA ILE A 329 -12.77 1.42 -8.66
C ILE A 329 -13.19 2.36 -7.53
N ASN A 330 -12.28 2.70 -6.62
CA ASN A 330 -12.57 3.71 -5.63
C ASN A 330 -12.55 5.11 -6.27
N VAL A 331 -13.68 5.83 -6.19
CA VAL A 331 -13.82 7.20 -6.72
C VAL A 331 -13.00 8.23 -5.94
N ASN A 332 -12.66 7.93 -4.69
CA ASN A 332 -12.00 8.84 -3.76
C ASN A 332 -10.49 8.98 -4.04
N THR A 333 -10.12 9.62 -5.13
CA THR A 333 -8.72 9.89 -5.50
C THR A 333 -8.41 11.37 -5.46
N ASP A 334 -7.17 11.71 -5.11
CA ASP A 334 -6.66 13.09 -5.14
C ASP A 334 -5.82 13.35 -6.40
N ASP A 335 -5.57 12.31 -7.23
CA ASP A 335 -4.80 12.42 -8.47
C ASP A 335 -5.65 13.07 -9.59
N PRO A 336 -5.23 14.23 -10.13
CA PRO A 336 -5.99 14.93 -11.19
C PRO A 336 -6.21 14.09 -12.44
N GLN A 337 -5.25 13.24 -12.82
CA GLN A 337 -5.39 12.38 -14.00
C GLN A 337 -6.42 11.29 -13.73
N GLN A 338 -6.41 10.67 -12.56
CA GLN A 338 -7.42 9.67 -12.21
C GLN A 338 -8.82 10.28 -12.09
N LEU A 339 -8.93 11.51 -11.54
CA LEU A 339 -10.20 12.26 -11.53
C LEU A 339 -10.73 12.50 -12.93
N LEU A 340 -9.86 12.90 -13.87
CA LEU A 340 -10.23 13.07 -15.27
C LEU A 340 -10.75 11.77 -15.87
N VAL A 341 -10.04 10.66 -15.66
CA VAL A 341 -10.43 9.38 -16.25
C VAL A 341 -11.73 8.87 -15.62
N ASN A 342 -11.90 9.02 -14.31
CA ASN A 342 -13.14 8.67 -13.64
C ASN A 342 -14.32 9.49 -14.21
N ALA A 343 -14.11 10.78 -14.52
CA ALA A 343 -15.11 11.61 -15.20
C ALA A 343 -15.42 11.11 -16.62
N LEU A 344 -14.41 10.69 -17.40
CA LEU A 344 -14.60 10.12 -18.74
C LEU A 344 -15.30 8.75 -18.71
N LEU A 345 -15.06 7.94 -17.69
CA LEU A 345 -15.76 6.66 -17.51
C LEU A 345 -17.23 6.85 -17.12
N MET A 346 -17.52 7.92 -16.38
CA MET A 346 -18.89 8.25 -15.97
C MET A 346 -19.67 9.00 -17.06
N SER A 347 -19.01 9.56 -18.06
CA SER A 347 -19.66 10.34 -19.11
C SER A 347 -20.52 9.48 -20.05
N GLU A 348 -21.51 10.09 -20.68
CA GLU A 348 -22.32 9.47 -21.73
C GLU A 348 -22.07 10.16 -23.08
N PRO A 349 -21.56 9.46 -24.12
CA PRO A 349 -21.07 8.08 -24.11
C PRO A 349 -19.76 7.90 -23.30
N PRO A 350 -19.50 6.68 -22.77
CA PRO A 350 -18.33 6.43 -21.93
C PRO A 350 -17.03 6.49 -22.73
N GLY A 351 -16.00 7.07 -22.14
CA GLY A 351 -14.65 7.17 -22.72
C GLY A 351 -14.47 8.22 -23.83
N VAL A 352 -15.55 8.90 -24.23
CA VAL A 352 -15.50 9.96 -25.23
C VAL A 352 -15.44 11.32 -24.53
N PRO A 353 -14.37 12.12 -24.72
CA PRO A 353 -14.28 13.42 -24.07
C PRO A 353 -15.34 14.38 -24.59
N GLN A 354 -16.20 14.85 -23.68
CA GLN A 354 -17.16 15.90 -23.98
C GLN A 354 -16.44 17.26 -24.04
N THR A 355 -17.02 18.23 -24.75
CA THR A 355 -16.45 19.59 -24.90
C THR A 355 -16.13 20.25 -23.57
N VAL A 356 -16.94 20.00 -22.53
CA VAL A 356 -16.74 20.49 -21.17
C VAL A 356 -15.47 19.91 -20.53
N VAL A 357 -15.18 18.64 -20.78
CA VAL A 357 -14.02 17.93 -20.21
C VAL A 357 -12.71 18.35 -20.88
N LEU A 358 -12.79 18.87 -22.12
CA LEU A 358 -11.64 19.40 -22.85
C LEU A 358 -11.21 20.80 -22.37
N ASP A 359 -12.00 21.49 -21.55
CA ASP A 359 -11.62 22.78 -20.95
C ASP A 359 -10.45 22.58 -19.98
N PRO A 360 -9.30 23.26 -20.17
CA PRO A 360 -8.18 23.19 -19.23
C PRO A 360 -8.56 23.57 -17.79
N ALA A 361 -9.59 24.39 -17.59
CA ALA A 361 -10.08 24.78 -16.27
C ALA A 361 -11.03 23.75 -15.63
N PHE A 362 -11.47 22.72 -16.38
CA PHE A 362 -12.42 21.72 -15.90
C PHE A 362 -11.92 21.01 -14.64
N LEU A 363 -10.66 20.56 -14.63
CA LEU A 363 -10.07 19.84 -13.50
C LEU A 363 -10.04 20.70 -12.22
N GLY A 364 -9.66 21.97 -12.33
CA GLY A 364 -9.66 22.88 -11.19
C GLY A 364 -11.07 23.13 -10.65
N LYS A 365 -12.07 23.29 -11.53
CA LYS A 365 -13.48 23.41 -11.14
C LYS A 365 -13.99 22.14 -10.46
N LEU A 366 -13.67 20.97 -11.00
CA LEU A 366 -14.03 19.67 -10.42
C LEU A 366 -13.43 19.52 -9.03
N GLN A 367 -12.13 19.73 -8.87
CA GLN A 367 -11.47 19.66 -7.57
C GLN A 367 -12.10 20.62 -6.55
N ALA A 368 -12.41 21.85 -6.94
CA ALA A 368 -13.06 22.82 -6.05
C ALA A 368 -14.47 22.36 -5.62
N THR A 369 -15.26 21.81 -6.54
CA THR A 369 -16.59 21.25 -6.22
C THR A 369 -16.48 20.03 -5.30
N LEU A 370 -15.51 19.14 -5.56
CA LEU A 370 -15.29 17.96 -4.71
C LEU A 370 -14.81 18.35 -3.31
N LEU A 371 -13.98 19.39 -3.18
CA LEU A 371 -13.56 19.91 -1.87
C LEU A 371 -14.74 20.46 -1.07
N LEU A 372 -15.74 21.07 -1.73
CA LEU A 372 -16.95 21.54 -1.06
C LEU A 372 -17.82 20.37 -0.57
N LEU A 373 -17.87 19.28 -1.33
CA LEU A 373 -18.61 18.07 -0.96
C LEU A 373 -17.87 17.21 0.09
N ARG A 374 -16.54 17.26 0.08
CA ARG A 374 -15.62 16.57 1.01
C ARG A 374 -14.72 17.61 1.69
N PRO A 375 -15.22 18.34 2.70
CA PRO A 375 -14.44 19.38 3.38
C PRO A 375 -13.29 18.82 4.23
N LEU A 376 -13.34 17.53 4.59
CA LEU A 376 -12.32 16.85 5.37
C LEU A 376 -11.82 15.61 4.61
N PRO A 377 -10.50 15.35 4.58
CA PRO A 377 -9.92 14.30 3.75
C PRO A 377 -10.40 12.89 4.14
N PHE A 378 -10.60 12.63 5.43
CA PHE A 378 -11.07 11.31 5.88
C PHE A 378 -12.55 11.03 5.58
N LEU A 379 -13.32 12.00 5.07
CA LEU A 379 -14.67 11.76 4.57
C LEU A 379 -14.58 11.16 3.17
N SER A 380 -15.40 10.18 2.87
CA SER A 380 -15.52 9.64 1.50
C SER A 380 -16.68 10.27 0.75
N LEU A 381 -16.53 10.30 -0.57
CA LEU A 381 -17.51 10.72 -1.55
C LEU A 381 -18.14 9.47 -2.17
N THR A 382 -19.46 9.47 -2.28
CA THR A 382 -20.16 8.41 -3.00
C THR A 382 -20.04 8.59 -4.51
N PRO A 383 -20.11 7.50 -5.31
CA PRO A 383 -20.15 7.60 -6.76
C PRO A 383 -21.28 8.53 -7.26
N GLN A 384 -22.42 8.54 -6.57
CA GLN A 384 -23.56 9.39 -6.91
C GLN A 384 -23.29 10.87 -6.61
N GLN A 385 -22.59 11.18 -5.52
CA GLN A 385 -22.17 12.56 -5.23
C GLN A 385 -21.16 13.06 -6.26
N PHE A 386 -20.23 12.20 -6.66
CA PHE A 386 -19.27 12.52 -7.72
C PHE A 386 -19.97 12.72 -9.08
N ALA A 387 -20.88 11.82 -9.46
CA ALA A 387 -21.74 11.98 -10.64
C ALA A 387 -22.58 13.27 -10.60
N GLY A 388 -23.10 13.63 -9.43
CA GLY A 388 -23.80 14.89 -9.19
C GLY A 388 -22.90 16.11 -9.41
N ALA A 389 -21.66 16.06 -8.91
CA ALA A 389 -20.66 17.10 -9.15
C ALA A 389 -20.36 17.27 -10.65
N LEU A 390 -20.17 16.17 -11.39
CA LEU A 390 -19.98 16.21 -12.84
C LEU A 390 -21.17 16.83 -13.57
N THR A 391 -22.40 16.45 -13.18
CA THR A 391 -23.62 16.99 -13.75
C THR A 391 -23.74 18.50 -13.50
N SER A 392 -23.36 18.97 -12.30
CA SER A 392 -23.35 20.40 -11.96
C SER A 392 -22.36 21.23 -12.79
N LEU A 393 -21.30 20.59 -13.29
CA LEU A 393 -20.31 21.19 -14.19
C LEU A 393 -20.70 21.09 -15.66
N GLY A 394 -21.85 20.46 -15.97
CA GLY A 394 -22.36 20.33 -17.34
C GLY A 394 -21.90 19.08 -18.08
N VAL A 395 -21.27 18.12 -17.41
CA VAL A 395 -20.95 16.81 -17.99
C VAL A 395 -22.20 15.95 -18.00
N LYS A 396 -22.55 15.38 -19.16
CA LYS A 396 -23.63 14.39 -19.25
C LYS A 396 -23.13 13.07 -18.69
N VAL A 397 -23.71 12.62 -17.57
CA VAL A 397 -23.34 11.39 -16.87
C VAL A 397 -24.33 10.28 -17.23
N GLY A 398 -23.82 9.06 -17.45
CA GLY A 398 -24.65 7.91 -17.75
C GLY A 398 -25.63 7.55 -16.63
N ALA A 399 -26.81 7.04 -16.99
CA ALA A 399 -27.85 6.67 -16.03
C ALA A 399 -27.39 5.67 -14.95
N THR A 400 -26.43 4.80 -15.28
CA THR A 400 -25.82 3.81 -14.37
C THR A 400 -25.18 4.44 -13.12
N TYR A 401 -24.67 5.68 -13.23
CA TYR A 401 -23.97 6.35 -12.13
C TYR A 401 -24.85 7.32 -11.35
N THR A 402 -26.05 7.61 -11.86
CA THR A 402 -27.05 8.45 -11.18
C THR A 402 -28.08 7.63 -10.40
N GLN A 403 -28.21 6.34 -10.73
CA GLN A 403 -29.08 5.40 -10.01
C GLN A 403 -28.35 4.77 -8.81
N ALA A 404 -29.12 4.47 -7.76
CA ALA A 404 -28.62 3.66 -6.65
C ALA A 404 -28.58 2.17 -7.06
N ASN A 405 -27.47 1.49 -6.75
CA ASN A 405 -27.30 0.04 -6.91
C ASN A 405 -27.38 -0.51 -8.35
N SER A 406 -26.86 0.22 -9.34
CA SER A 406 -26.74 -0.33 -10.69
C SER A 406 -25.65 -1.41 -10.75
N PRO A 407 -25.93 -2.62 -11.27
CA PRO A 407 -24.97 -3.73 -11.32
C PRO A 407 -23.80 -3.50 -12.28
N GLN A 408 -23.91 -2.52 -13.19
CA GLN A 408 -22.84 -2.10 -14.10
C GLN A 408 -22.01 -0.94 -13.56
N ASN A 409 -22.25 -0.50 -12.32
CA ASN A 409 -21.47 0.57 -11.72
C ASN A 409 -20.05 0.07 -11.43
N LEU A 410 -19.07 0.68 -12.09
CA LEU A 410 -17.65 0.38 -11.91
C LEU A 410 -17.07 0.99 -10.63
N PHE A 411 -17.78 1.94 -10.00
CA PHE A 411 -17.26 2.76 -8.92
C PHE A 411 -17.87 2.44 -7.55
N SER A 412 -17.07 2.61 -6.52
CA SER A 412 -17.43 2.46 -5.10
C SER A 412 -16.78 3.56 -4.26
N ASP A 413 -17.36 3.89 -3.12
CA ASP A 413 -16.76 4.75 -2.09
C ASP A 413 -15.84 3.98 -1.12
N ARG A 414 -15.87 2.65 -1.20
CA ARG A 414 -15.16 1.73 -0.31
C ARG A 414 -14.11 0.93 -1.06
N SER A 415 -13.09 0.53 -0.30
CA SER A 415 -12.02 -0.33 -0.76
C SER A 415 -11.92 -1.60 0.08
N SER A 416 -11.39 -2.62 -0.55
CA SER A 416 -11.24 -3.98 -0.05
C SER A 416 -9.77 -4.38 0.05
N THR A 417 -8.91 -3.85 -0.81
CA THR A 417 -7.49 -4.22 -0.90
C THR A 417 -6.60 -3.02 -0.59
N PHE A 418 -5.62 -3.25 0.28
CA PHE A 418 -4.73 -2.21 0.81
C PHE A 418 -3.28 -2.68 0.81
N HIS A 419 -2.37 -1.77 0.50
CA HIS A 419 -0.94 -1.99 0.62
C HIS A 419 -0.42 -1.30 1.89
N VAL A 420 0.20 -2.08 2.76
CA VAL A 420 0.71 -1.63 4.06
C VAL A 420 2.23 -1.73 4.05
N ARG A 421 2.90 -0.59 4.14
CA ARG A 421 4.35 -0.53 4.35
C ARG A 421 4.63 -0.24 5.81
N ALA A 422 5.08 -1.26 6.51
CA ALA A 422 5.34 -1.27 7.94
C ALA A 422 6.84 -1.14 8.22
N VAL A 423 7.25 -0.10 8.95
CA VAL A 423 8.65 0.18 9.27
C VAL A 423 8.86 0.04 10.78
N GLY A 424 9.87 -0.73 11.17
CA GLY A 424 10.36 -0.84 12.54
C GLY A 424 11.79 -0.32 12.65
N VAL A 425 12.08 0.46 13.70
CA VAL A 425 13.41 1.04 13.96
C VAL A 425 13.82 0.72 15.39
N ALA A 426 14.99 0.13 15.54
CA ALA A 426 15.63 -0.10 16.84
C ALA A 426 17.13 0.19 16.71
N GLY A 427 17.65 1.06 17.58
CA GLY A 427 19.04 1.54 17.45
C GLY A 427 19.27 2.17 16.07
N ASP A 428 20.31 1.70 15.38
CA ASP A 428 20.66 2.12 14.01
C ASP A 428 20.06 1.20 12.93
N VAL A 429 19.30 0.17 13.32
CA VAL A 429 18.73 -0.81 12.39
C VAL A 429 17.28 -0.44 12.05
N LYS A 430 16.99 -0.43 10.75
CA LYS A 430 15.65 -0.26 10.18
C LYS A 430 15.26 -1.52 9.43
N LYS A 431 14.03 -2.00 9.66
CA LYS A 431 13.42 -3.10 8.92
C LYS A 431 12.09 -2.66 8.34
N THR A 432 11.82 -3.06 7.11
CA THR A 432 10.58 -2.73 6.42
C THR A 432 9.86 -4.01 6.00
N ILE A 433 8.55 -4.04 6.20
CA ILE A 433 7.69 -5.11 5.72
C ILE A 433 6.65 -4.47 4.81
N ASP A 434 6.69 -4.82 3.53
CA ASP A 434 5.66 -4.46 2.56
C ASP A 434 4.67 -5.61 2.46
N ALA A 435 3.39 -5.32 2.66
CA ALA A 435 2.35 -6.33 2.77
C ALA A 435 1.05 -5.87 2.11
N VAL A 436 0.47 -6.71 1.25
CA VAL A 436 -0.83 -6.45 0.63
C VAL A 436 -1.89 -7.25 1.37
N VAL A 437 -2.89 -6.55 1.89
CA VAL A 437 -3.98 -7.12 2.69
C VAL A 437 -5.30 -6.89 1.98
N THR A 438 -6.10 -7.96 1.80
CA THR A 438 -7.45 -7.88 1.26
C THR A 438 -8.50 -8.29 2.29
N PHE A 439 -9.64 -7.62 2.25
CA PHE A 439 -10.84 -7.94 3.00
C PHE A 439 -11.98 -8.41 2.10
N ASP A 440 -11.70 -8.64 0.80
CA ASP A 440 -12.68 -9.24 -0.10
C ASP A 440 -12.97 -10.68 0.36
N ARG A 441 -14.25 -10.96 0.64
CA ARG A 441 -14.72 -12.29 1.08
C ARG A 441 -14.59 -13.34 -0.01
N ARG A 442 -14.47 -12.93 -1.27
CA ARG A 442 -14.31 -13.81 -2.44
C ARG A 442 -12.86 -14.27 -2.63
N ALA A 443 -11.90 -13.64 -1.97
CA ALA A 443 -10.50 -14.05 -2.06
C ALA A 443 -10.31 -15.45 -1.43
N GLU A 444 -9.89 -16.45 -2.22
CA GLU A 444 -9.77 -17.87 -1.83
C GLU A 444 -8.78 -18.15 -0.67
N GLY A 445 -9.22 -18.41 0.57
CA GLY A 445 -8.29 -18.78 1.66
C GLY A 445 -8.87 -18.74 3.09
N LEU A 446 -8.08 -19.19 4.08
CA LEU A 446 -8.54 -19.55 5.43
C LEU A 446 -8.66 -18.39 6.46
N ALA A 447 -8.19 -17.18 6.16
CA ALA A 447 -8.12 -16.06 7.14
C ALA A 447 -8.96 -14.85 6.72
N GLN A 448 -10.30 -14.95 6.87
CA GLN A 448 -11.24 -13.91 6.43
C GLN A 448 -11.47 -12.80 7.48
N ASP A 449 -11.30 -13.10 8.78
CA ASP A 449 -11.80 -12.22 9.85
C ASP A 449 -10.89 -11.03 10.21
N GLN A 450 -9.63 -11.01 9.78
CA GLN A 450 -8.65 -9.94 10.11
C GLN A 450 -7.93 -9.38 8.87
N GLY A 451 -8.53 -9.58 7.70
CA GLY A 451 -7.90 -9.29 6.41
C GLY A 451 -6.86 -10.37 6.07
N ARG A 452 -6.96 -10.89 4.85
CA ARG A 452 -6.07 -11.89 4.30
C ARG A 452 -4.82 -11.22 3.73
N LEU A 453 -3.65 -11.80 3.99
CA LEU A 453 -2.41 -11.40 3.34
C LEU A 453 -2.33 -12.06 1.96
N LEU A 454 -2.22 -11.25 0.90
CA LEU A 454 -2.07 -11.72 -0.48
C LEU A 454 -0.59 -11.86 -0.86
N HIS A 455 0.20 -10.84 -0.50
CA HIS A 455 1.62 -10.76 -0.81
C HIS A 455 2.34 -10.09 0.36
N TRP A 456 3.58 -10.51 0.65
CA TRP A 456 4.43 -9.79 1.59
C TRP A 456 5.91 -9.99 1.28
N ARG A 457 6.71 -8.98 1.59
CA ARG A 457 8.17 -8.99 1.49
C ARG A 457 8.76 -8.30 2.73
N GLU A 458 9.90 -8.81 3.20
CA GLU A 458 10.70 -8.18 4.25
C GLU A 458 12.00 -7.65 3.63
N GLU A 459 12.33 -6.39 3.95
CA GLU A 459 13.55 -5.67 3.54
C GLU A 459 14.44 -5.36 4.75
#